data_AF-A0A352RX62-F1
#
_entry.id   AF-A0A352RX62-F1
#
_cell.length_a   1.000
_cell.length_b   1.000
_cell.length_c   1.000
_cell.angle_alpha   90.00
_cell.angle_beta   90.00
_cell.angle_gamma   90.00
#
_symmetry.space_group_name_H-M   'P 1'
#
loop_
_entity.id
_entity.type
_entity.pdbx_description
1 polymer ?
#
loop_
_entity_poly.entity_id
_entity_poly.type
_entity_poly.pdbx_seq_one_letter_code
_entity_poly.pdbx_strand_id
1 'polypeptide(L)'
;SWNRGKVTIQPDTYHPSMIRALTRYMLQLDYDEELRAASAGEQPKFRLLPLDVMIAVDAMQSLNGVAMPFSVWADHRDIRQRGVRYDVPDVPAVKQSPIPVARFLHVGKEWDSTAGNATWTGLRDPYFEALTERSGCAPELTTLRDGKLAWAVETEPTFSVDLESACFIEDFEVDRLLRMHDQGVMPGGVTTGYLWYLSYGCLSLSHAQQNEHDAICRRTAHKDRLGITCEYDIDALIGRSVGFADLPPEARVAWGGKATTASAQVDLLFN
;
A
#
# COMPACT_ATOMS: atom_id res chain seq x y z
N SER A 1 7.62 -8.63 9.04
CA SER A 1 8.84 -8.65 9.88
C SER A 1 10.04 -8.98 8.99
N TRP A 2 11.20 -8.41 9.27
CA TRP A 2 12.45 -8.62 8.52
C TRP A 2 13.56 -8.91 9.52
N ASN A 3 14.36 -9.94 9.26
CA ASN A 3 15.53 -10.26 10.06
C ASN A 3 16.53 -11.06 9.22
N ARG A 4 17.82 -10.75 9.33
CA ARG A 4 18.94 -11.40 8.60
C ARG A 4 18.69 -11.54 7.09
N GLY A 5 18.06 -10.53 6.48
CA GLY A 5 17.81 -10.48 5.04
C GLY A 5 16.78 -11.46 4.50
N LYS A 6 15.89 -11.92 5.37
CA LYS A 6 14.72 -12.72 5.00
C LYS A 6 13.44 -12.03 5.46
N VAL A 7 12.34 -12.32 4.78
CA VAL A 7 10.97 -11.90 5.11
C VAL A 7 10.08 -13.12 5.11
N THR A 8 9.22 -13.24 6.12
CA THR A 8 8.24 -14.32 6.19
C THR A 8 7.05 -14.04 5.30
N ILE A 9 6.60 -15.05 4.58
CA ILE A 9 5.33 -15.10 3.84
C ILE A 9 4.40 -15.98 4.67
N GLN A 10 3.28 -15.39 5.11
CA GLN A 10 2.26 -16.02 5.95
C GLN A 10 0.87 -15.55 5.50
N PRO A 11 -0.18 -16.36 5.71
CA PRO A 11 -1.56 -15.99 5.42
C PRO A 11 -2.13 -15.09 6.54
N ASP A 12 -1.52 -13.92 6.75
CA ASP A 12 -1.89 -12.97 7.81
C ASP A 12 -2.71 -11.77 7.32
N THR A 13 -2.81 -11.61 5.99
CA THR A 13 -3.43 -10.46 5.34
C THR A 13 -4.17 -10.89 4.07
N TYR A 14 -5.15 -10.10 3.65
CA TYR A 14 -5.85 -10.33 2.38
C TYR A 14 -4.92 -10.05 1.19
N HIS A 15 -5.13 -10.80 0.09
CA HIS A 15 -4.50 -10.51 -1.18
C HIS A 15 -4.92 -9.11 -1.67
N PRO A 16 -4.05 -8.34 -2.34
CA PRO A 16 -4.38 -6.97 -2.73
C PRO A 16 -5.61 -6.85 -3.65
N SER A 17 -5.86 -7.85 -4.51
CA SER A 17 -7.08 -7.90 -5.33
C SER A 17 -8.36 -7.94 -4.48
N MET A 18 -8.34 -8.64 -3.33
CA MET A 18 -9.47 -8.65 -2.39
C MET A 18 -9.62 -7.30 -1.68
N ILE A 19 -8.51 -6.66 -1.29
CA ILE A 19 -8.54 -5.32 -0.69
C ILE A 19 -9.17 -4.32 -1.67
N ARG A 20 -8.75 -4.33 -2.93
CA ARG A 20 -9.34 -3.48 -3.97
C ARG A 20 -10.81 -3.80 -4.22
N ALA A 21 -11.19 -5.08 -4.23
CA ALA A 21 -12.59 -5.49 -4.36
C ALA A 21 -13.46 -4.94 -3.22
N LEU A 22 -13.00 -5.00 -1.97
CA LEU A 22 -13.71 -4.42 -0.83
C LEU A 22 -13.93 -2.91 -1.00
N THR A 23 -12.92 -2.17 -1.46
CA THR A 23 -13.07 -0.73 -1.75
C THR A 23 -14.08 -0.47 -2.87
N ARG A 24 -14.04 -1.27 -3.95
CA ARG A 24 -15.03 -1.18 -5.04
C ARG A 24 -16.45 -1.43 -4.56
N TYR A 25 -16.65 -2.41 -3.68
CA TYR A 25 -17.96 -2.68 -3.09
C TYR A 25 -18.46 -1.50 -2.26
N MET A 26 -17.59 -0.87 -1.46
CA MET A 26 -17.96 0.32 -0.69
C MET A 26 -18.37 1.49 -1.60
N LEU A 27 -17.60 1.76 -2.67
CA LEU A 27 -17.93 2.78 -3.66
C LEU A 27 -19.25 2.49 -4.40
N GLN A 28 -19.50 1.23 -4.75
CA GLN A 28 -20.74 0.82 -5.42
C GLN A 28 -21.94 1.01 -4.50
N LEU A 29 -21.82 0.63 -3.22
CA LEU A 29 -22.89 0.79 -2.23
C LEU A 29 -23.23 2.26 -2.00
N ASP A 30 -22.22 3.14 -1.94
CA ASP A 30 -22.45 4.58 -1.83
C ASP A 30 -23.19 5.13 -3.06
N TYR A 31 -22.79 4.71 -4.26
CA TYR A 31 -23.48 5.11 -5.50
C TYR A 31 -24.93 4.60 -5.56
N ASP A 32 -25.16 3.34 -5.23
CA ASP A 32 -26.49 2.73 -5.23
C ASP A 32 -27.41 3.41 -4.19
N GLU A 33 -26.86 3.77 -3.02
CA GLU A 33 -27.59 4.51 -1.99
C GLU A 33 -27.95 5.93 -2.42
N GLU A 34 -27.06 6.63 -3.13
CA GLU A 34 -27.35 7.95 -3.69
C GLU A 34 -28.46 7.88 -4.74
N LEU A 35 -28.43 6.89 -5.64
CA LEU A 35 -29.49 6.68 -6.62
C LEU A 35 -30.83 6.36 -5.95
N ARG A 36 -30.82 5.47 -4.95
CA ARG A 36 -32.01 5.15 -4.15
C ARG A 36 -32.57 6.40 -3.49
N ALA A 37 -31.73 7.18 -2.81
CA ALA A 37 -32.12 8.40 -2.12
C ALA A 37 -32.72 9.44 -3.09
N ALA A 38 -32.06 9.67 -4.22
CA ALA A 38 -32.55 10.57 -5.27
C ALA A 38 -33.92 10.12 -5.81
N SER A 39 -34.10 8.82 -6.07
CA SER A 39 -35.38 8.28 -6.55
C SER A 39 -36.52 8.40 -5.53
N ALA A 40 -36.20 8.37 -4.24
CA ALA A 40 -37.16 8.51 -3.13
C ALA A 40 -37.40 9.97 -2.71
N GLY A 41 -36.62 10.93 -3.22
CA GLY A 41 -36.62 12.32 -2.75
C GLY A 41 -36.09 12.48 -1.32
N GLU A 42 -35.24 11.55 -0.88
CA GLU A 42 -34.64 11.49 0.45
C GLU A 42 -33.16 11.86 0.40
N GLN A 43 -32.55 12.08 1.58
CA GLN A 43 -31.10 12.12 1.72
C GLN A 43 -30.52 10.69 1.78
N PRO A 44 -29.27 10.47 1.33
CA PRO A 44 -28.55 9.22 1.56
C PRO A 44 -28.52 8.86 3.05
N LYS A 45 -28.84 7.62 3.37
CA LYS A 45 -28.87 7.08 4.73
C LYS A 45 -27.46 6.78 5.24
N PHE A 46 -26.54 6.52 4.34
CA PHE A 46 -25.14 6.26 4.66
C PHE A 46 -24.23 6.73 3.52
N ARG A 47 -22.95 6.88 3.87
CA ARG A 47 -21.82 7.02 2.95
C ARG A 47 -20.60 6.37 3.62
N LEU A 48 -20.09 5.31 3.03
CA LEU A 48 -18.99 4.50 3.55
C LEU A 48 -17.63 5.15 3.25
N LEU A 49 -17.49 5.75 2.08
CA LEU A 49 -16.28 6.43 1.62
C LEU A 49 -16.59 7.89 1.27
N PRO A 50 -16.79 8.76 2.27
CA PRO A 50 -16.70 10.20 2.05
C PRO A 50 -15.31 10.57 1.49
N LEU A 51 -15.21 11.77 0.91
CA LEU A 51 -14.05 12.18 0.11
C LEU A 51 -12.71 12.07 0.86
N ASP A 52 -12.67 12.50 2.13
CA ASP A 52 -11.51 12.38 3.02
C ASP A 52 -11.10 10.92 3.23
N VAL A 53 -12.07 10.04 3.50
CA VAL A 53 -11.81 8.60 3.67
C VAL A 53 -11.41 7.96 2.35
N MET A 54 -11.98 8.37 1.22
CA MET A 54 -11.61 7.87 -0.11
C MET A 54 -10.13 8.17 -0.41
N ILE A 55 -9.68 9.40 -0.16
CA ILE A 55 -8.27 9.79 -0.30
C ILE A 55 -7.39 9.04 0.70
N ALA A 56 -7.80 8.94 1.96
CA ALA A 56 -7.05 8.20 2.97
C ALA A 56 -6.85 6.73 2.55
N VAL A 57 -7.90 6.08 2.06
CA VAL A 57 -7.84 4.70 1.57
C VAL A 57 -6.91 4.60 0.37
N ASP A 58 -7.04 5.46 -0.64
CA ASP A 58 -6.16 5.44 -1.83
C ASP A 58 -4.69 5.65 -1.46
N ALA A 59 -4.41 6.64 -0.60
CA ALA A 59 -3.09 6.95 -0.09
C ALA A 59 -2.49 5.76 0.67
N MET A 60 -3.24 5.16 1.59
CA MET A 60 -2.77 4.00 2.37
C MET A 60 -2.60 2.76 1.51
N GLN A 61 -3.40 2.60 0.46
CA GLN A 61 -3.25 1.51 -0.50
C GLN A 61 -1.97 1.67 -1.33
N SER A 62 -1.66 2.88 -1.79
CA SER A 62 -0.42 3.21 -2.48
C SER A 62 0.80 3.04 -1.56
N LEU A 63 0.74 3.53 -0.32
CA LEU A 63 1.80 3.40 0.69
C LEU A 63 2.18 1.93 0.93
N ASN A 64 1.19 1.04 1.01
CA ASN A 64 1.40 -0.38 1.28
C ASN A 64 1.61 -1.23 0.02
N GLY A 65 1.52 -0.62 -1.18
CA GLY A 65 1.69 -1.29 -2.46
C GLY A 65 0.62 -2.35 -2.72
N VAL A 66 -0.60 -2.11 -2.25
CA VAL A 66 -1.74 -3.02 -2.49
C VAL A 66 -2.56 -2.61 -3.71
N ALA A 67 -2.45 -1.35 -4.16
CA ALA A 67 -3.07 -0.91 -5.40
C ALA A 67 -2.14 0.07 -6.12
N MET A 68 -2.36 0.21 -7.43
CA MET A 68 -1.68 1.24 -8.23
C MET A 68 -2.11 2.63 -7.73
N PRO A 69 -1.26 3.67 -7.86
CA PRO A 69 -1.64 5.03 -7.50
C PRO A 69 -2.97 5.46 -8.09
N PHE A 70 -3.85 6.06 -7.28
CA PHE A 70 -5.15 6.60 -7.71
C PHE A 70 -6.15 5.55 -8.20
N SER A 71 -5.99 4.30 -7.76
CA SER A 71 -6.91 3.21 -8.09
C SER A 71 -8.33 3.46 -7.60
N VAL A 72 -8.50 4.09 -6.44
CA VAL A 72 -9.83 4.38 -5.88
C VAL A 72 -10.54 5.43 -6.73
N TRP A 73 -9.82 6.44 -7.23
CA TRP A 73 -10.35 7.42 -8.19
C TRP A 73 -10.74 6.78 -9.52
N ALA A 74 -9.91 5.85 -10.02
CA ALA A 74 -10.23 5.10 -11.23
C ALA A 74 -11.50 4.26 -11.07
N ASP A 75 -11.64 3.57 -9.93
CA ASP A 75 -12.82 2.77 -9.61
C ASP A 75 -14.07 3.67 -9.43
N HIS A 76 -13.93 4.85 -8.80
CA HIS A 76 -14.98 5.86 -8.67
C HIS A 76 -15.46 6.39 -10.05
N ARG A 77 -14.53 6.70 -10.95
CA ARG A 77 -14.81 7.05 -12.35
C ARG A 77 -15.57 5.94 -13.06
N ASP A 78 -15.11 4.70 -12.92
CA ASP A 78 -15.69 3.56 -13.61
C ASP A 78 -17.17 3.36 -13.22
N ILE A 79 -17.49 3.50 -11.93
CA ILE A 79 -18.87 3.39 -11.43
C ILE A 79 -19.72 4.55 -11.96
N ARG A 80 -19.31 5.80 -11.72
CA ARG A 80 -20.17 6.97 -11.94
C ARG A 80 -20.24 7.43 -13.39
N GLN A 81 -19.16 7.28 -14.16
CA GLN A 81 -19.06 7.84 -15.51
C GLN A 81 -19.12 6.77 -16.60
N ARG A 82 -18.64 5.55 -16.32
CA ARG A 82 -18.59 4.45 -17.30
C ARG A 82 -19.68 3.40 -17.08
N GLY A 83 -20.43 3.48 -15.99
CA GLY A 83 -21.51 2.55 -15.68
C GLY A 83 -21.03 1.13 -15.34
N VAL A 84 -19.78 0.97 -14.91
CA VAL A 84 -19.25 -0.31 -14.44
C VAL A 84 -19.86 -0.63 -13.09
N ARG A 85 -20.26 -1.89 -12.89
CA ARG A 85 -20.87 -2.38 -11.65
C ARG A 85 -19.90 -3.26 -10.87
N TYR A 86 -19.75 -2.99 -9.58
CA TYR A 86 -18.98 -3.83 -8.66
C TYR A 86 -19.88 -4.30 -7.51
N ASP A 87 -20.76 -5.25 -7.81
CA ASP A 87 -21.69 -5.79 -6.84
C ASP A 87 -21.03 -6.67 -5.79
N VAL A 88 -21.54 -6.58 -4.55
CA VAL A 88 -21.14 -7.49 -3.48
C VAL A 88 -21.56 -8.91 -3.89
N PRO A 89 -20.61 -9.85 -4.05
CA PRO A 89 -20.92 -11.19 -4.49
C PRO A 89 -21.57 -12.00 -3.37
N ASP A 90 -22.44 -12.93 -3.74
CA ASP A 90 -22.87 -13.99 -2.84
C ASP A 90 -21.71 -14.98 -2.62
N VAL A 91 -21.19 -15.04 -1.40
CA VAL A 91 -20.08 -15.92 -1.05
C VAL A 91 -20.62 -17.22 -0.44
N PRO A 92 -20.49 -18.38 -1.11
CA PRO A 92 -20.90 -19.65 -0.53
C PRO A 92 -20.00 -20.01 0.65
N ALA A 93 -20.55 -20.74 1.62
CA ALA A 93 -19.76 -21.26 2.73
C ALA A 93 -18.70 -22.23 2.22
N VAL A 94 -17.43 -21.94 2.52
CA VAL A 94 -16.29 -22.81 2.14
C VAL A 94 -15.78 -23.53 3.38
N LYS A 95 -15.37 -24.79 3.23
CA LYS A 95 -14.72 -25.54 4.30
C LYS A 95 -13.38 -24.89 4.64
N GLN A 96 -13.08 -24.76 5.93
CA GLN A 96 -11.79 -24.27 6.40
C GLN A 96 -10.65 -25.14 5.84
N SER A 97 -9.69 -24.50 5.19
CA SER A 97 -8.44 -25.11 4.75
C SER A 97 -7.39 -25.06 5.87
N PRO A 98 -6.43 -26.01 5.89
CA PRO A 98 -5.32 -25.93 6.82
C PRO A 98 -4.48 -24.68 6.54
N ILE A 99 -3.99 -24.03 7.60
CA ILE A 99 -3.14 -22.84 7.49
C ILE A 99 -1.82 -23.23 6.80
N PRO A 100 -1.48 -22.61 5.65
CA PRO A 100 -0.20 -22.85 4.98
C PRO A 100 1.01 -22.63 5.90
N VAL A 101 2.03 -23.46 5.72
CA VAL A 101 3.30 -23.34 6.45
C VAL A 101 4.02 -22.06 6.03
N ALA A 102 4.63 -21.37 7.00
CA ALA A 102 5.40 -20.15 6.77
C ALA A 102 6.57 -20.40 5.79
N ARG A 103 6.72 -19.50 4.83
CA ARG A 103 7.85 -19.51 3.88
C ARG A 103 8.70 -18.26 4.02
N PHE A 104 9.93 -18.30 3.51
CA PHE A 104 10.90 -17.22 3.68
C PHE A 104 11.46 -16.74 2.35
N LEU A 105 11.21 -15.47 2.03
CA LEU A 105 11.74 -14.80 0.86
C LEU A 105 13.08 -14.12 1.20
N HIS A 106 14.05 -14.21 0.31
CA HIS A 106 15.29 -13.45 0.44
C HIS A 106 15.14 -12.02 -0.08
N VAL A 107 15.56 -11.04 0.72
CA VAL A 107 15.40 -9.60 0.40
C VAL A 107 16.69 -8.78 0.62
N GLY A 108 17.84 -9.43 0.90
CA GLY A 108 19.12 -8.74 1.09
C GLY A 108 19.34 -8.11 2.48
N LYS A 109 20.50 -7.47 2.69
CA LYS A 109 20.97 -7.00 4.02
C LYS A 109 20.20 -5.79 4.56
N GLU A 110 19.65 -4.96 3.70
CA GLU A 110 18.67 -3.93 4.05
C GLU A 110 17.65 -3.85 2.92
N TRP A 111 16.43 -3.43 3.27
CA TRP A 111 15.48 -2.97 2.25
C TRP A 111 16.21 -1.94 1.42
N ASP A 112 16.25 -2.15 0.10
CA ASP A 112 16.80 -1.22 -0.87
C ASP A 112 18.33 -1.21 -1.08
N SER A 113 19.10 -2.02 -0.35
CA SER A 113 20.56 -2.14 -0.56
C SER A 113 20.98 -2.63 -1.96
N THR A 114 20.04 -3.17 -2.75
CA THR A 114 20.25 -3.61 -4.13
C THR A 114 19.89 -2.56 -5.18
N ALA A 115 19.32 -1.42 -4.79
CA ALA A 115 18.92 -0.37 -5.71
C ALA A 115 20.05 0.66 -5.88
N GLY A 116 20.41 0.97 -7.14
CA GLY A 116 21.41 2.02 -7.43
C GLY A 116 21.01 3.42 -6.95
N ASN A 117 19.74 3.60 -6.55
CA ASN A 117 19.16 4.85 -6.08
C ASN A 117 18.61 4.77 -4.64
N ALA A 118 19.17 3.91 -3.77
CA ALA A 118 18.61 3.66 -2.44
C ALA A 118 18.47 4.90 -1.53
N THR A 119 19.30 5.91 -1.78
CA THR A 119 19.25 7.22 -1.12
C THR A 119 17.97 8.02 -1.43
N TRP A 120 17.30 7.67 -2.53
CA TRP A 120 16.16 8.40 -3.12
C TRP A 120 14.82 7.67 -2.99
N THR A 121 14.76 6.57 -2.23
CA THR A 121 13.50 5.94 -1.85
C THR A 121 12.99 6.46 -0.51
N GLY A 122 11.75 6.11 -0.17
CA GLY A 122 11.11 6.50 1.09
C GLY A 122 10.20 7.71 0.90
N LEU A 123 10.18 8.61 1.89
CA LEU A 123 9.48 9.89 1.79
C LEU A 123 10.32 10.93 1.04
N ARG A 124 10.81 10.56 -0.13
CA ARG A 124 11.57 11.41 -1.04
C ARG A 124 11.25 11.04 -2.48
N ASP A 125 11.29 12.04 -3.35
CA ASP A 125 11.17 11.86 -4.79
C ASP A 125 12.30 12.64 -5.49
N PRO A 126 13.26 11.96 -6.15
CA PRO A 126 14.38 12.61 -6.80
C PRO A 126 13.97 13.50 -7.98
N TYR A 127 12.87 13.16 -8.66
CA TYR A 127 12.36 13.95 -9.77
C TYR A 127 11.71 15.23 -9.26
N PHE A 128 10.92 15.13 -8.19
CA PHE A 128 10.31 16.30 -7.56
C PHE A 128 11.38 17.26 -7.00
N GLU A 129 12.38 16.74 -6.27
CA GLU A 129 13.47 17.55 -5.71
C GLU A 129 14.31 18.23 -6.80
N ALA A 130 14.54 17.56 -7.94
CA ALA A 130 15.28 18.14 -9.07
C ALA A 130 14.47 19.22 -9.80
N LEU A 131 13.17 19.02 -10.00
CA LEU A 131 12.30 20.00 -10.66
C LEU A 131 12.00 21.21 -9.80
N THR A 132 12.01 21.05 -8.48
CA THR A 132 11.75 22.14 -7.53
C THR A 132 13.05 22.78 -7.03
N GLU A 133 14.21 22.39 -7.54
CA GLU A 133 15.50 22.94 -7.12
C GLU A 133 15.48 24.48 -7.21
N ARG A 134 15.67 25.16 -6.08
CA ARG A 134 15.65 26.64 -5.93
C ARG A 134 14.29 27.31 -6.08
N SER A 135 13.20 26.53 -6.10
CA SER A 135 11.84 27.04 -5.92
C SER A 135 11.52 27.26 -4.44
N GLY A 136 10.68 28.24 -4.13
CA GLY A 136 10.11 28.41 -2.78
C GLY A 136 9.18 27.26 -2.37
N CYS A 137 8.79 26.40 -3.31
CA CYS A 137 7.99 25.20 -3.08
C CYS A 137 8.84 23.92 -2.96
N ALA A 138 10.17 24.05 -2.89
CA ALA A 138 11.03 22.89 -2.67
C ALA A 138 10.76 22.30 -1.27
N PRO A 139 10.59 20.97 -1.14
CA PRO A 139 10.34 20.35 0.14
C PRO A 139 11.60 20.47 1.00
N GLU A 140 11.45 20.93 2.24
CA GLU A 140 12.56 20.93 3.19
C GLU A 140 12.96 19.51 3.53
N LEU A 141 14.25 19.27 3.78
CA LEU A 141 14.75 17.96 4.19
C LEU A 141 14.92 17.92 5.70
N THR A 142 14.52 16.81 6.31
CA THR A 142 14.75 16.50 7.72
C THR A 142 15.47 15.16 7.88
N THR A 143 16.18 15.00 8.99
CA THR A 143 16.82 13.74 9.35
C THR A 143 15.92 12.97 10.30
N LEU A 144 15.52 11.77 9.88
CA LEU A 144 14.71 10.84 10.65
C LEU A 144 15.50 10.21 11.80
N ARG A 145 14.80 9.56 12.73
CA ARG A 145 15.42 8.92 13.92
C ARG A 145 16.42 7.83 13.56
N ASP A 146 16.27 7.20 12.40
CA ASP A 146 17.17 6.18 11.88
C ASP A 146 18.33 6.76 11.06
N GLY A 147 18.48 8.10 11.02
CA GLY A 147 19.56 8.82 10.34
C GLY A 147 19.31 9.05 8.85
N LYS A 148 18.18 8.61 8.29
CA LYS A 148 17.86 8.82 6.88
C LYS A 148 17.28 10.21 6.62
N LEU A 149 17.50 10.72 5.42
CA LEU A 149 16.84 11.94 4.96
C LEU A 149 15.45 11.62 4.42
N ALA A 150 14.49 12.50 4.75
CA ALA A 150 13.12 12.51 4.25
C ALA A 150 12.66 13.95 4.06
N TRP A 151 11.57 14.16 3.34
CA TRP A 151 10.88 15.45 3.36
C TRP A 151 10.37 15.78 4.76
N ALA A 152 10.53 17.03 5.17
CA ALA A 152 9.80 17.60 6.27
C ALA A 152 8.34 17.75 5.81
N VAL A 153 7.45 17.05 6.51
CA VAL A 153 6.02 17.03 6.20
C VAL A 153 5.28 17.78 7.28
N GLU A 154 4.09 18.28 6.96
CA GLU A 154 3.21 18.82 7.97
C GLU A 154 2.81 17.74 8.96
N THR A 155 2.87 18.10 10.26
CA THR A 155 2.60 17.14 11.33
C THR A 155 1.49 17.55 12.25
N GLU A 156 0.60 16.60 12.51
CA GLU A 156 -0.51 16.69 13.47
C GLU A 156 -0.41 15.57 14.52
N PRO A 157 -1.20 15.60 15.61
CA PRO A 157 -1.19 14.51 16.61
C PRO A 157 -1.51 13.13 16.02
N THR A 158 -2.26 13.08 14.93
CA THR A 158 -2.70 11.85 14.26
C THR A 158 -2.67 12.00 12.75
N PHE A 159 -2.78 10.88 12.03
CA PHE A 159 -3.02 10.90 10.59
C PHE A 159 -4.39 11.53 10.31
N SER A 160 -4.42 12.50 9.40
CA SER A 160 -5.63 13.18 8.96
C SER A 160 -5.53 13.53 7.47
N VAL A 161 -6.70 13.76 6.86
CA VAL A 161 -6.83 14.28 5.51
C VAL A 161 -7.45 15.66 5.63
N ASP A 162 -6.77 16.67 5.06
CA ASP A 162 -7.32 18.02 5.01
C ASP A 162 -8.47 18.09 3.99
N LEU A 163 -9.67 18.44 4.47
CA LEU A 163 -10.88 18.39 3.66
C LEU A 163 -10.91 19.50 2.60
N GLU A 164 -10.32 20.67 2.88
CA GLU A 164 -10.24 21.76 1.88
C GLU A 164 -9.36 21.33 0.70
N SER A 165 -8.18 20.78 0.98
CA SER A 165 -7.29 20.18 -0.02
C SER A 165 -7.96 19.03 -0.76
N ALA A 166 -8.73 18.18 -0.05
CA ALA A 166 -9.47 17.09 -0.67
C ALA A 166 -10.49 17.60 -1.71
N CYS A 167 -11.23 18.66 -1.40
CA CYS A 167 -12.15 19.30 -2.34
C CYS A 167 -11.38 19.88 -3.55
N PHE A 168 -10.23 20.53 -3.35
CA PHE A 168 -9.42 21.03 -4.46
C PHE A 168 -8.88 19.92 -5.35
N ILE A 169 -8.54 18.76 -4.78
CA ILE A 169 -8.15 17.58 -5.56
C ILE A 169 -9.32 17.14 -6.44
N GLU A 170 -10.52 17.00 -5.86
CA GLU A 170 -11.74 16.59 -6.58
C GLU A 170 -12.03 17.55 -7.74
N ASP A 171 -11.99 18.85 -7.49
CA ASP A 171 -12.37 19.88 -8.45
C ASP A 171 -11.34 20.09 -9.58
N PHE A 172 -10.04 19.96 -9.28
CA PHE A 172 -8.99 20.41 -10.20
C PHE A 172 -8.01 19.32 -10.65
N GLU A 173 -7.78 18.28 -9.85
CA GLU A 173 -6.66 17.34 -10.08
C GLU A 173 -7.11 15.95 -10.53
N VAL A 174 -8.37 15.55 -10.33
CA VAL A 174 -8.86 14.19 -10.65
C VAL A 174 -8.51 13.76 -12.08
N ASP A 175 -8.68 14.64 -13.07
CA ASP A 175 -8.32 14.33 -14.46
C ASP A 175 -6.84 14.01 -14.63
N ARG A 176 -5.96 14.71 -13.90
CA ARG A 176 -4.52 14.44 -13.90
C ARG A 176 -4.21 13.14 -13.17
N LEU A 177 -4.82 12.90 -12.01
CA LEU A 177 -4.62 11.67 -11.23
C LEU A 177 -5.01 10.43 -12.04
N LEU A 178 -6.14 10.50 -12.74
CA LEU A 178 -6.61 9.43 -13.63
C LEU A 178 -5.66 9.19 -14.80
N ARG A 179 -5.10 10.26 -15.42
CA ARG A 179 -4.07 10.11 -16.45
C ARG A 179 -2.81 9.42 -15.91
N MET A 180 -2.38 9.77 -14.69
CA MET A 180 -1.23 9.13 -14.05
C MET A 180 -1.51 7.66 -13.75
N HIS A 181 -2.69 7.32 -13.23
CA HIS A 181 -3.11 5.93 -13.03
C HIS A 181 -3.08 5.15 -14.35
N ASP A 182 -3.69 5.69 -15.41
CA ASP A 182 -3.83 5.01 -16.69
C ASP A 182 -2.46 4.86 -17.42
N GLN A 183 -1.48 5.74 -17.16
CA GLN A 183 -0.10 5.60 -17.64
C GLN A 183 0.69 4.52 -16.88
N GLY A 184 0.27 4.19 -15.66
CA GLY A 184 0.99 3.29 -14.76
C GLY A 184 2.24 3.94 -14.16
N VAL A 185 3.01 3.12 -13.42
CA VAL A 185 4.26 3.54 -12.80
C VAL A 185 5.41 2.62 -13.19
N MET A 186 6.62 3.17 -13.15
CA MET A 186 7.85 2.40 -13.32
C MET A 186 8.08 1.51 -12.08
N PRO A 187 8.81 0.37 -12.21
CA PRO A 187 9.12 -0.48 -11.07
C PRO A 187 9.77 0.29 -9.91
N GLY A 188 9.19 0.17 -8.71
CA GLY A 188 9.52 0.94 -7.52
C GLY A 188 8.64 2.17 -7.29
N GLY A 189 7.72 2.50 -8.20
CA GLY A 189 6.89 3.71 -8.20
C GLY A 189 5.49 3.54 -7.62
N VAL A 190 5.12 2.37 -7.08
CA VAL A 190 3.76 2.14 -6.55
C VAL A 190 3.37 3.10 -5.41
N THR A 191 4.35 3.69 -4.71
CA THR A 191 4.14 4.67 -3.63
C THR A 191 3.95 6.11 -4.12
N THR A 192 4.02 6.37 -5.44
CA THR A 192 3.90 7.72 -6.00
C THR A 192 2.57 8.38 -5.66
N GLY A 193 1.47 7.62 -5.56
CA GLY A 193 0.17 8.17 -5.16
C GLY A 193 0.19 8.75 -3.74
N TYR A 194 0.75 7.99 -2.80
CA TYR A 194 0.96 8.44 -1.43
C TYR A 194 1.83 9.71 -1.35
N LEU A 195 2.96 9.72 -2.06
CA LEU A 195 3.86 10.88 -2.09
C LEU A 195 3.20 12.10 -2.73
N TRP A 196 2.34 11.91 -3.73
CA TRP A 196 1.60 12.98 -4.37
C TRP A 196 0.65 13.66 -3.38
N TYR A 197 -0.17 12.89 -2.65
CA TYR A 197 -1.08 13.46 -1.65
C TYR A 197 -0.35 14.20 -0.54
N LEU A 198 0.79 13.65 -0.10
CA LEU A 198 1.65 14.27 0.90
C LEU A 198 2.25 15.59 0.39
N SER A 199 2.72 15.62 -0.86
CA SER A 199 3.29 16.83 -1.50
C SER A 199 2.25 17.89 -1.79
N TYR A 200 1.00 17.47 -2.03
CA TYR A 200 -0.13 18.37 -2.25
C TYR A 200 -0.57 19.08 -0.96
N GLY A 201 -0.10 18.62 0.22
CA GLY A 201 -0.55 19.13 1.51
C GLY A 201 -1.88 18.54 1.98
N CYS A 202 -2.35 17.46 1.35
CA CYS A 202 -3.62 16.83 1.69
C CYS A 202 -3.51 15.89 2.91
N LEU A 203 -2.31 15.43 3.25
CA LEU A 203 -2.08 14.49 4.36
C LEU A 203 -1.23 15.13 5.45
N SER A 204 -1.65 14.96 6.69
CA SER A 204 -0.85 15.28 7.88
C SER A 204 -0.47 14.01 8.64
N LEU A 205 0.76 13.95 9.17
CA LEU A 205 1.28 12.77 9.88
C LEU A 205 1.72 13.14 11.30
N SER A 206 1.64 12.22 12.27
CA SER A 206 2.42 12.42 13.50
C SER A 206 3.92 12.23 13.27
N HIS A 207 4.77 12.84 14.12
CA HIS A 207 6.22 12.63 14.06
C HIS A 207 6.63 11.14 14.16
N ALA A 208 5.87 10.33 14.90
CA ALA A 208 6.11 8.89 14.96
C ALA A 208 5.77 8.21 13.63
N GLN A 209 4.65 8.59 13.02
CA GLN A 209 4.20 8.06 11.73
C GLN A 209 5.12 8.44 10.58
N GLN A 210 5.75 9.61 10.59
CA GLN A 210 6.70 9.99 9.52
C GLN A 210 7.85 8.98 9.39
N ASN A 211 8.45 8.57 10.51
CA ASN A 211 9.51 7.54 10.52
C ASN A 211 8.96 6.18 10.05
N GLU A 212 7.77 5.81 10.52
CA GLU A 212 7.12 4.55 10.14
C GLU A 212 6.78 4.51 8.64
N HIS A 213 6.19 5.57 8.12
CA HIS A 213 5.76 5.68 6.73
C HIS A 213 6.94 5.73 5.77
N ASP A 214 8.06 6.37 6.13
CA ASP A 214 9.31 6.26 5.36
C ASP A 214 9.79 4.80 5.25
N ALA A 215 9.82 4.08 6.37
CA ALA A 215 10.20 2.68 6.39
C ALA A 215 9.23 1.81 5.56
N ILE A 216 7.92 2.11 5.59
CA ILE A 216 6.92 1.45 4.76
C ILE A 216 7.16 1.76 3.27
N CYS A 217 7.29 3.03 2.89
CA CYS A 217 7.56 3.44 1.51
C CYS A 217 8.77 2.72 0.91
N ARG A 218 9.91 2.70 1.62
CA ARG A 218 11.13 2.01 1.17
C ARG A 218 10.89 0.51 0.95
N ARG A 219 10.21 -0.12 1.92
CA ARG A 219 9.86 -1.54 1.85
C ARG A 219 8.93 -1.82 0.66
N THR A 220 7.94 -0.97 0.46
CA THR A 220 6.96 -1.09 -0.61
C THR A 220 7.62 -0.91 -1.98
N ALA A 221 8.46 0.12 -2.16
CA ALA A 221 9.22 0.32 -3.39
C ALA A 221 10.12 -0.89 -3.71
N HIS A 222 10.76 -1.49 -2.69
CA HIS A 222 11.54 -2.71 -2.88
C HIS A 222 10.68 -3.90 -3.32
N LYS A 223 9.54 -4.12 -2.67
CA LYS A 223 8.56 -5.17 -3.06
C LYS A 223 8.08 -4.96 -4.50
N ASP A 224 7.85 -3.71 -4.88
CA ASP A 224 7.39 -3.34 -6.22
C ASP A 224 8.42 -3.71 -7.30
N ARG A 225 9.70 -3.40 -7.07
CA ARG A 225 10.79 -3.83 -7.96
C ARG A 225 10.93 -5.35 -8.06
N LEU A 226 10.46 -6.09 -7.05
CA LEU A 226 10.43 -7.54 -7.04
C LEU A 226 9.14 -8.12 -7.67
N GLY A 227 8.19 -7.28 -8.09
CA GLY A 227 6.90 -7.68 -8.68
C GLY A 227 5.98 -8.38 -7.69
N ILE A 228 6.01 -7.99 -6.40
CA ILE A 228 5.21 -8.61 -5.33
C ILE A 228 4.29 -7.60 -4.61
N THR A 229 3.80 -6.64 -5.39
CA THR A 229 2.84 -5.58 -5.04
C THR A 229 1.62 -5.73 -5.95
N CYS A 230 0.52 -5.04 -5.61
CA CYS A 230 -0.72 -5.06 -6.38
C CYS A 230 -1.18 -6.49 -6.71
N GLU A 231 -1.42 -6.82 -7.98
CA GLU A 231 -1.75 -8.19 -8.39
C GLU A 231 -0.47 -8.98 -8.68
N TYR A 232 -0.09 -9.86 -7.74
CA TYR A 232 1.05 -10.76 -7.88
C TYR A 232 0.62 -12.22 -7.85
N ASP A 233 1.41 -13.08 -8.50
CA ASP A 233 1.19 -14.52 -8.52
C ASP A 233 1.71 -15.16 -7.21
N ILE A 234 0.79 -15.77 -6.46
CA ILE A 234 1.08 -16.45 -5.19
C ILE A 234 1.98 -17.67 -5.41
N ASP A 235 1.76 -18.46 -6.46
CA ASP A 235 2.56 -19.65 -6.75
C ASP A 235 3.98 -19.27 -7.17
N ALA A 236 4.11 -18.21 -7.98
CA ALA A 236 5.42 -17.65 -8.32
C ALA A 236 6.16 -17.12 -7.09
N LEU A 237 5.45 -16.45 -6.16
CA LEU A 237 6.03 -15.98 -4.90
C LEU A 237 6.48 -17.15 -4.01
N ILE A 238 5.65 -18.20 -3.90
CA ILE A 238 5.98 -19.42 -3.17
C ILE A 238 7.21 -20.10 -3.78
N GLY A 239 7.30 -20.20 -5.11
CA GLY A 239 8.45 -20.77 -5.82
C GLY A 239 9.77 -20.02 -5.60
N ARG A 240 9.72 -18.72 -5.31
CA ARG A 240 10.89 -17.88 -4.96
C ARG A 240 11.31 -17.96 -3.50
N SER A 241 10.53 -18.65 -2.66
CA SER A 241 10.71 -18.69 -1.21
C SER A 241 11.14 -20.08 -0.74
N VAL A 242 11.82 -20.14 0.40
CA VAL A 242 12.32 -21.38 0.99
C VAL A 242 11.57 -21.76 2.26
N GLY A 243 11.62 -23.05 2.62
CA GLY A 243 11.11 -23.53 3.90
C GLY A 243 11.98 -23.10 5.07
N PHE A 244 11.51 -23.33 6.30
CA PHE A 244 12.29 -23.02 7.50
C PHE A 244 13.58 -23.86 7.59
N ALA A 245 13.53 -25.15 7.21
CA ALA A 245 14.67 -26.06 7.26
C ALA A 245 15.82 -25.62 6.34
N ASP A 246 15.49 -25.03 5.20
CA ASP A 246 16.44 -24.57 4.18
C ASP A 246 17.06 -23.19 4.51
N LEU A 247 16.69 -22.59 5.64
CA LEU A 247 17.28 -21.32 6.06
C LEU A 247 18.72 -21.49 6.55
N PRO A 248 19.61 -20.52 6.26
CA PRO A 248 20.94 -20.45 6.88
C PRO A 248 20.85 -20.51 8.42
N PRO A 249 21.84 -21.08 9.12
CA PRO A 249 21.82 -21.23 10.58
C PRO A 249 21.50 -19.93 11.33
N GLU A 250 22.12 -18.81 10.95
CA GLU A 250 21.86 -17.51 11.58
C GLU A 250 20.42 -17.00 11.37
N ALA A 251 19.80 -17.34 10.24
CA ALA A 251 18.42 -17.00 9.95
C ALA A 251 17.45 -17.92 10.71
N ARG A 252 17.76 -19.21 10.86
CA ARG A 252 16.93 -20.14 11.66
C ARG A 252 16.82 -19.70 13.12
N VAL A 253 17.92 -19.25 13.71
CA VAL A 253 17.90 -18.68 15.08
C VAL A 253 17.02 -17.45 15.15
N ALA A 254 17.18 -16.52 14.18
CA ALA A 254 16.41 -15.29 14.12
C ALA A 254 14.90 -15.50 13.92
N TRP A 255 14.52 -16.60 13.25
CA TRP A 255 13.14 -16.91 12.88
C TRP A 255 12.52 -18.04 13.71
N GLY A 256 13.24 -18.59 14.69
CA GLY A 256 12.80 -19.76 15.46
C GLY A 256 11.45 -19.58 16.17
N GLY A 257 11.09 -18.36 16.57
CA GLY A 257 9.78 -18.08 17.20
C GLY A 257 8.61 -17.91 16.22
N LYS A 258 8.88 -17.81 14.91
CA LYS A 258 7.86 -17.64 13.85
C LYS A 258 7.58 -18.92 13.07
N ALA A 259 8.42 -19.93 13.24
CA ALA A 259 8.15 -21.29 12.82
C ALA A 259 7.01 -21.82 13.69
N THR A 260 5.79 -21.90 13.16
CA THR A 260 4.73 -22.65 13.83
C THR A 260 5.23 -24.07 14.06
N THR A 261 4.87 -24.67 15.21
CA THR A 261 5.32 -25.99 15.66
C THR A 261 5.15 -27.09 14.59
N ALA A 262 4.22 -26.91 13.64
CA ALA A 262 4.05 -27.76 12.47
C ALA A 262 5.28 -27.80 11.53
N SER A 263 5.97 -26.68 11.31
CA SER A 263 7.20 -26.63 10.50
C SER A 263 8.42 -27.24 11.20
N ALA A 264 8.41 -27.29 12.53
CA ALA A 264 9.49 -27.90 13.33
C ALA A 264 9.24 -29.40 13.59
N GLN A 265 7.97 -29.84 13.62
CA GLN A 265 7.60 -31.23 13.93
C GLN A 265 7.58 -32.16 12.70
N VAL A 266 7.34 -31.65 11.50
CA VAL A 266 7.31 -32.51 10.30
C VAL A 266 8.70 -33.13 10.03
N ASP A 267 9.80 -32.43 10.33
CA ASP A 267 11.15 -32.96 10.11
C ASP A 267 11.71 -33.80 11.27
N LEU A 268 11.11 -33.76 12.47
CA LEU A 268 11.47 -34.69 13.56
C LEU A 268 10.91 -36.10 13.34
N LEU A 269 10.01 -36.28 12.37
CA LEU A 269 9.43 -37.57 12.00
C LEU A 269 10.10 -38.20 10.77
N PHE A 270 11.00 -37.47 10.09
CA PHE A 270 11.71 -37.95 8.89
C PHE A 270 13.25 -37.95 9.01
N ASN A 271 13.79 -37.78 10.23
CA ASN A 271 15.19 -38.07 10.56
C ASN A 271 15.30 -39.33 11.44
#